data_AF-A0A386TYQ4-F1
#
_entry.id   AF-A0A386TYQ4-F1
#
_cell.length_a   1.000
_cell.length_b   1.000
_cell.length_c   1.000
_cell.angle_alpha   90.00
_cell.angle_beta   90.00
_cell.angle_gamma   90.00
#
_symmetry.space_group_name_H-M   'P 1'
#
loop_
_entity.id
_entity.type
_entity.pdbx_description
1 polymer ?
#
loop_
_entity_poly.entity_id
_entity_poly.type
_entity_poly.pdbx_seq_one_letter_code
_entity_poly.pdbx_strand_id
1 'polypeptide(L)'
;MFKNCFEDMLNLNNYTWYSHNLGGFDVVFILKILLDNYTKTRVQFKDGKPWSIKVSLTTKDTNNKNITKNIVFKDSYKILPLSIRNLIKTLVITTQKLYFPYLFMKTDNINYEGKFPDKSFFYNISYLEYKKIAEEFKDKNWILKDELLKYLKNDIVLLYQIIDKFSKEIYELENLISY
;
A
#
# COMPACT_ATOMS: atom_id res chain seq x y z
N MET A 1 -7.53 0.96 -16.67
CA MET A 1 -7.45 0.29 -15.35
C MET A 1 -7.00 1.23 -14.25
N PHE A 2 -5.76 1.77 -14.25
CA PHE A 2 -5.30 2.66 -13.17
C PHE A 2 -6.10 3.97 -13.03
N LYS A 3 -6.55 4.56 -14.14
CA LYS A 3 -7.40 5.76 -14.13
C LYS A 3 -8.67 5.55 -13.30
N ASN A 4 -9.37 4.43 -13.50
CA ASN A 4 -10.60 4.08 -12.77
C ASN A 4 -10.33 3.98 -11.26
N CYS A 5 -9.18 3.43 -10.85
CA CYS A 5 -8.80 3.37 -9.44
C CYS A 5 -8.65 4.77 -8.82
N PHE A 6 -8.01 5.70 -9.53
CA PHE A 6 -7.92 7.09 -9.07
C PHE A 6 -9.28 7.80 -9.06
N GLU A 7 -10.16 7.51 -10.02
CA GLU A 7 -11.54 8.03 -10.02
C GLU A 7 -12.33 7.54 -8.80
N ASP A 8 -12.23 6.26 -8.45
CA ASP A 8 -12.84 5.69 -7.24
C ASP A 8 -12.30 6.35 -5.97
N MET A 9 -10.98 6.54 -5.89
CA MET A 9 -10.36 7.23 -4.75
C MET A 9 -10.75 8.72 -4.68
N LEU A 10 -10.89 9.40 -5.82
CA LEU A 10 -11.32 10.80 -5.90
C LEU A 10 -12.78 10.98 -5.50
N ASN A 11 -13.62 9.96 -5.66
CA ASN A 11 -15.00 9.99 -5.18
C ASN A 11 -15.11 9.98 -3.66
N LEU A 12 -14.04 9.61 -2.94
CA LEU A 12 -13.95 9.70 -1.50
C LEU A 12 -13.38 11.06 -1.09
N ASN A 13 -14.22 11.92 -0.51
CA ASN A 13 -13.77 13.23 -0.06
C ASN A 13 -13.07 13.16 1.30
N ASN A 14 -12.05 14.02 1.49
CA ASN A 14 -11.35 14.28 2.76
C ASN A 14 -10.50 13.13 3.33
N TYR A 15 -10.06 12.19 2.49
CA TYR A 15 -9.12 11.14 2.91
C TYR A 15 -7.67 11.48 2.56
N THR A 16 -6.77 11.08 3.45
CA THR A 16 -5.33 11.01 3.16
C THR A 16 -4.95 9.55 2.93
N TRP A 17 -4.37 9.27 1.78
CA TRP A 17 -3.94 7.94 1.38
C TRP A 17 -2.46 7.77 1.69
N TYR A 18 -2.13 6.73 2.45
CA TYR A 18 -0.74 6.42 2.77
C TYR A 18 -0.24 5.30 1.85
N SER A 19 0.93 5.52 1.24
CA SER A 19 1.73 4.45 0.65
C SER A 19 3.06 4.36 1.41
N HIS A 20 3.50 3.15 1.69
CA HIS A 20 4.73 2.93 2.44
C HIS A 20 5.92 2.89 1.49
N ASN A 21 6.80 3.88 1.59
CA ASN A 21 7.89 4.16 0.65
C ASN A 21 7.38 4.67 -0.71
N LEU A 22 6.38 5.56 -0.67
CA LEU A 22 5.84 6.24 -1.86
C LEU A 22 6.97 6.85 -2.70
N GLY A 23 7.89 7.59 -2.06
CA GLY A 23 9.01 8.25 -2.74
C GLY A 23 10.06 7.30 -3.34
N GLY A 24 9.83 5.99 -3.25
CA GLY A 24 10.63 4.95 -3.90
C GLY A 24 10.18 4.70 -5.34
N PHE A 25 9.73 3.48 -5.61
CA PHE A 25 9.47 3.01 -6.98
C PHE A 25 8.09 3.45 -7.50
N ASP A 26 7.04 3.33 -6.67
CA ASP A 26 5.65 3.49 -7.10
C ASP A 26 5.34 4.89 -7.63
N VAL A 27 6.01 5.92 -7.09
CA VAL A 27 5.75 7.32 -7.45
C VAL A 27 5.99 7.63 -8.92
N VAL A 28 6.91 6.94 -9.60
CA VAL A 28 7.18 7.19 -11.03
C VAL A 28 5.94 6.85 -11.86
N PHE A 29 5.27 5.73 -11.55
CA PHE A 29 4.05 5.30 -12.23
C PHE A 29 2.86 6.18 -11.86
N ILE A 30 2.72 6.49 -10.56
CA ILE A 30 1.65 7.33 -10.05
C ILE A 30 1.73 8.73 -10.68
N LEU A 31 2.89 9.39 -10.65
CA LEU A 31 3.04 10.73 -11.21
C LEU A 31 2.80 10.77 -12.71
N LYS A 32 3.29 9.78 -13.47
CA LYS A 32 3.02 9.69 -14.91
C LYS A 32 1.51 9.69 -15.19
N ILE A 33 0.77 8.80 -14.54
CA ILE A 33 -0.69 8.69 -14.71
C ILE A 33 -1.38 9.99 -14.26
N LEU A 34 -0.95 10.58 -13.15
CA LEU A 34 -1.57 11.78 -12.60
C LEU A 34 -1.36 13.01 -13.49
N LEU A 35 -0.16 13.18 -14.04
CA LEU A 35 0.17 14.29 -14.94
C LEU A 35 -0.52 14.13 -16.30
N ASP A 36 -0.66 12.90 -16.80
CA ASP A 36 -1.33 12.63 -18.07
C ASP A 36 -2.85 12.83 -18.02
N ASN A 37 -3.49 12.71 -16.85
CA ASN A 37 -4.95 12.64 -16.72
C ASN A 37 -5.59 13.78 -15.90
N TYR A 38 -4.84 14.53 -15.10
CA TYR A 38 -5.41 15.51 -14.17
C TYR A 38 -4.76 16.89 -14.30
N THR A 39 -5.60 17.93 -14.20
CA THR A 39 -5.22 19.30 -14.52
C THR A 39 -4.38 19.99 -13.45
N LYS A 40 -4.47 19.54 -12.18
CA LYS A 40 -3.76 20.18 -11.07
C LYS A 40 -3.20 19.16 -10.09
N THR A 41 -1.97 18.75 -10.36
CA THR A 41 -1.15 17.90 -9.47
C THR A 41 -0.07 18.76 -8.82
N ARG A 42 0.01 18.74 -7.50
CA ARG A 42 1.06 19.39 -6.70
C ARG A 42 1.85 18.33 -5.96
N VAL A 43 3.16 18.32 -6.16
CA VAL A 43 4.08 17.37 -5.51
C VAL A 43 4.96 18.14 -4.54
N GLN A 44 5.07 17.62 -3.33
CA GLN A 44 6.00 18.12 -2.32
C GLN A 44 7.16 17.15 -2.17
N PHE A 45 8.37 17.70 -2.16
CA PHE A 45 9.62 16.93 -2.07
C PHE A 45 10.26 17.12 -0.70
N LYS A 46 10.88 16.05 -0.20
CA LYS A 46 11.71 16.03 1.01
C LYS A 46 12.92 15.15 0.72
N ASP A 47 14.12 15.68 0.93
CA ASP A 47 15.40 15.00 0.63
C ASP A 47 15.49 14.48 -0.82
N GLY A 48 15.03 15.30 -1.78
CA GLY A 48 15.05 14.95 -3.20
C GLY A 48 14.02 13.91 -3.64
N LYS A 49 13.16 13.41 -2.73
CA LYS A 49 12.11 12.43 -3.05
C LYS A 49 10.71 12.99 -2.80
N PRO A 50 9.71 12.64 -3.63
CA PRO A 50 8.32 12.97 -3.32
C PRO A 50 7.92 12.37 -1.97
N TRP A 51 7.30 13.17 -1.11
CA TRP A 51 6.74 12.68 0.17
C TRP A 51 5.24 12.94 0.31
N SER A 52 4.70 13.86 -0.49
CA SER A 52 3.28 14.19 -0.53
C SER A 52 2.87 14.60 -1.94
N ILE A 53 1.75 14.06 -2.42
CA ILE A 53 1.19 14.36 -3.74
C ILE A 53 -0.27 14.73 -3.54
N LYS A 54 -0.63 15.96 -3.89
CA LYS A 54 -2.01 16.45 -3.87
C LYS A 54 -2.52 16.59 -5.30
N VAL A 55 -3.64 15.95 -5.58
CA VAL A 55 -4.33 16.07 -6.88
C VAL A 55 -5.69 16.72 -6.65
N SER A 56 -6.00 17.72 -7.45
CA SER A 56 -7.30 18.38 -7.46
C SER A 56 -7.99 18.13 -8.79
N LEU A 57 -9.20 17.58 -8.74
CA LEU A 57 -10.06 17.41 -9.91
C LEU A 57 -11.25 18.37 -9.77
N THR A 58 -11.36 19.33 -10.69
CA THR A 58 -12.52 20.22 -10.78
C THR A 58 -13.44 19.73 -11.88
N THR A 59 -14.68 19.38 -11.52
CA THR A 59 -15.75 19.01 -12.44
C THR A 59 -16.92 19.98 -12.29
N LYS A 60 -17.85 19.95 -13.24
CA LYS A 60 -19.11 20.68 -13.11
C LYS A 60 -20.20 19.78 -12.55
N ASP A 61 -21.05 20.32 -11.69
CA ASP A 61 -22.26 19.65 -11.21
C ASP A 61 -23.42 19.78 -12.22
N THR A 62 -24.56 19.19 -11.87
CA THR A 62 -25.79 19.26 -12.67
C THR A 62 -26.32 20.68 -12.86
N ASN A 63 -25.91 21.62 -12.00
CA ASN A 63 -26.26 23.04 -12.05
C ASN A 63 -25.15 23.90 -12.67
N ASN A 64 -24.18 23.29 -13.37
CA ASN A 64 -23.04 23.96 -14.01
C ASN A 64 -22.12 24.70 -13.01
N LYS A 65 -22.20 24.39 -11.71
CA LYS A 65 -21.30 24.88 -10.66
C LYS A 65 -20.04 24.02 -10.58
N ASN A 66 -18.91 24.65 -10.29
CA ASN A 66 -17.64 23.94 -10.14
C ASN A 66 -17.58 23.22 -8.78
N ILE A 67 -17.37 21.91 -8.82
CA ILE A 67 -17.05 21.08 -7.66
C ILE A 67 -15.59 20.66 -7.78
N THR A 68 -14.80 20.91 -6.74
CA THR A 68 -13.40 20.46 -6.69
C THR A 68 -13.24 19.36 -5.66
N LYS A 69 -12.82 18.18 -6.13
CA LYS A 69 -12.43 17.04 -5.30
C LYS A 69 -10.92 17.05 -5.12
N ASN A 70 -10.47 16.65 -3.93
CA ASN A 70 -9.04 16.60 -3.60
C ASN A 70 -8.69 15.21 -3.09
N ILE A 71 -7.58 14.69 -3.58
CA ILE A 71 -6.93 13.49 -3.02
C ILE A 71 -5.51 13.86 -2.62
N VAL A 72 -5.08 13.32 -1.48
CA VAL A 72 -3.72 13.51 -0.95
C VAL A 72 -3.10 12.15 -0.71
N PHE A 73 -1.97 11.90 -1.35
CA PHE A 73 -1.08 10.78 -1.05
C PHE A 73 0.04 11.26 -0.15
N LYS A 74 0.40 10.46 0.86
CA LYS A 74 1.56 10.70 1.72
C LYS A 74 2.43 9.45 1.82
N ASP A 75 3.74 9.66 1.96
CA ASP A 75 4.70 8.60 2.23
C ASP A 75 4.73 8.26 3.73
N SER A 76 4.19 7.11 4.12
CA SER A 76 4.24 6.70 5.53
C SER A 76 5.66 6.37 5.99
N TYR A 77 6.57 5.98 5.09
CA TYR A 77 7.95 5.66 5.46
C TYR A 77 8.73 6.89 5.92
N LYS A 78 8.32 8.09 5.49
CA LYS A 78 8.90 9.36 5.95
C LYS A 78 8.47 9.76 7.37
N ILE A 79 7.44 9.11 7.90
CA ILE A 79 6.95 9.27 9.27
C ILE A 79 7.47 8.10 10.13
N LEU A 80 7.38 6.88 9.59
CA LEU A 80 7.71 5.61 10.24
C LEU A 80 8.79 4.88 9.40
N PRO A 81 10.09 5.18 9.61
CA PRO A 81 11.19 4.76 8.74
C PRO A 81 11.65 3.30 8.97
N LEU A 82 10.70 2.39 9.19
CA LEU A 82 10.94 0.96 9.37
C LEU A 82 10.08 0.17 8.38
N SER A 83 10.50 -1.04 8.03
CA SER A 83 9.68 -1.92 7.20
C SER A 83 8.36 -2.27 7.90
N ILE A 84 7.31 -2.58 7.14
CA ILE A 84 6.02 -3.07 7.69
C ILE A 84 6.23 -4.20 8.70
N ARG A 85 7.10 -5.18 8.41
CA ARG A 85 7.38 -6.32 9.32
C ARG A 85 8.03 -5.89 10.64
N ASN A 86 8.80 -4.80 10.65
CA ASN A 86 9.37 -4.25 11.89
C ASN A 86 8.35 -3.38 12.62
N LEU A 87 7.56 -2.58 11.89
CA LEU A 87 6.51 -1.74 12.47
C LEU A 87 5.43 -2.55 13.19
N ILE A 88 5.00 -3.69 12.64
CA ILE A 88 4.05 -4.58 13.34
C ILE A 88 4.60 -5.09 14.67
N LYS A 89 5.93 -5.32 14.77
CA LYS A 89 6.56 -5.78 16.00
C LYS A 89 6.66 -4.64 17.01
N THR A 90 7.14 -3.48 16.57
CA THR A 90 7.27 -2.29 17.42
C THR A 90 5.93 -1.83 17.97
N LEU A 91 4.90 -1.80 17.13
CA LEU A 91 3.54 -1.41 17.52
C LEU A 91 2.72 -2.58 18.07
N VAL A 92 3.31 -3.76 18.29
CA VAL A 92 2.61 -4.93 18.87
C VAL A 92 1.27 -5.22 18.15
N ILE A 93 1.28 -5.19 16.82
CA ILE A 93 0.12 -5.50 15.98
C ILE A 93 0.05 -7.01 15.82
N THR A 94 -1.11 -7.59 16.10
CA THR A 94 -1.31 -9.06 16.12
C THR A 94 -1.31 -9.67 14.72
N THR A 95 -1.86 -8.94 13.74
CA THR A 95 -1.84 -9.33 12.33
C THR A 95 -0.41 -9.48 11.84
N GLN A 96 -0.10 -10.63 11.24
CA GLN A 96 1.23 -10.91 10.69
C GLN A 96 1.31 -10.56 9.21
N LYS A 97 2.50 -10.10 8.78
CA LYS A 97 2.82 -9.93 7.37
C LYS A 97 3.02 -11.29 6.71
N LEU A 98 2.28 -11.55 5.64
CA LEU A 98 2.41 -12.75 4.83
C LEU A 98 3.74 -12.76 4.05
N TYR A 99 4.17 -13.95 3.63
CA TYR A 99 5.29 -14.12 2.71
C TYR A 99 4.76 -14.38 1.30
N PHE A 100 5.48 -13.89 0.30
CA PHE A 100 5.13 -14.07 -1.11
C PHE A 100 6.37 -14.43 -1.95
N PRO A 101 6.27 -15.36 -2.91
CA PRO A 101 7.40 -15.76 -3.75
C PRO A 101 7.61 -14.77 -4.91
N TYR A 102 8.18 -13.59 -4.62
CA TYR A 102 8.33 -12.51 -5.60
C TYR A 102 9.04 -12.95 -6.89
N LEU A 103 10.04 -13.83 -6.79
CA LEU A 103 10.82 -14.29 -7.94
C LEU A 103 10.07 -15.33 -8.80
N PHE A 104 8.98 -15.90 -8.28
CA PHE A 104 8.13 -16.81 -9.03
C PHE A 104 7.21 -16.07 -10.00
N MET A 105 6.80 -14.85 -9.66
CA MET A 105 5.87 -14.07 -10.47
C MET A 105 6.55 -13.56 -11.74
N LYS A 106 5.99 -13.92 -12.88
CA LYS A 106 6.38 -13.48 -14.21
C LYS A 106 5.14 -13.06 -14.99
N THR A 107 5.34 -12.29 -16.07
CA THR A 107 4.22 -11.81 -16.89
C THR A 107 3.46 -12.92 -17.59
N ASP A 108 4.13 -14.03 -17.91
CA ASP A 108 3.59 -15.17 -18.64
C ASP A 108 2.90 -16.22 -17.74
N ASN A 109 3.10 -16.17 -16.43
CA ASN A 109 2.57 -17.18 -15.50
C ASN A 109 1.49 -16.66 -14.53
N ILE A 110 0.91 -15.47 -14.77
CA ILE A 110 -0.06 -14.84 -13.86
C ILE A 110 -1.28 -15.72 -13.52
N ASN A 111 -1.66 -16.62 -14.43
CA ASN A 111 -2.76 -17.57 -14.26
C ASN A 111 -2.28 -18.96 -13.80
N TYR A 112 -1.07 -19.04 -13.23
CA TYR A 112 -0.51 -20.30 -12.73
C TYR A 112 -1.39 -20.89 -11.62
N GLU A 113 -1.70 -22.16 -11.80
CA GLU A 113 -2.32 -23.03 -10.82
C GLU A 113 -1.53 -24.34 -10.78
N GLY A 114 -1.01 -24.70 -9.60
CA GLY A 114 -0.21 -25.92 -9.50
C GLY A 114 0.50 -26.07 -8.16
N LYS A 115 1.75 -26.54 -8.19
CA LYS A 115 2.54 -26.81 -6.99
C LYS A 115 2.95 -25.52 -6.29
N PHE A 116 3.04 -25.57 -4.97
CA PHE A 116 3.58 -24.47 -4.18
C PHE A 116 5.03 -24.14 -4.61
N PRO A 117 5.37 -22.85 -4.80
CA PRO A 117 6.72 -22.46 -5.23
C PRO A 117 7.81 -22.87 -4.26
N ASP A 118 8.98 -23.23 -4.81
CA ASP A 118 10.16 -23.52 -4.01
C ASP A 118 10.62 -22.33 -3.15
N LYS A 119 11.28 -22.62 -2.01
CA LYS A 119 11.80 -21.61 -1.07
C LYS A 119 12.70 -20.58 -1.76
N SER A 120 13.45 -20.97 -2.79
CA SER A 120 14.33 -20.08 -3.56
C SER A 120 13.60 -18.90 -4.20
N PHE A 121 12.29 -18.99 -4.41
CA PHE A 121 11.51 -17.87 -4.96
C PHE A 121 11.10 -16.82 -3.92
N PHE A 122 11.32 -17.08 -2.63
CA PHE A 122 10.95 -16.19 -1.54
C PHE A 122 12.14 -15.36 -1.05
N TYR A 123 11.86 -14.12 -0.68
CA TYR A 123 12.85 -13.24 -0.04
C TYR A 123 12.71 -13.29 1.49
N ASN A 124 13.82 -13.45 2.21
CA ASN A 124 13.90 -13.36 3.67
C ASN A 124 12.89 -14.21 4.47
N ILE A 125 12.60 -15.43 4.01
CA ILE A 125 11.80 -16.41 4.76
C ILE A 125 12.70 -17.45 5.44
N SER A 126 12.42 -17.76 6.71
CA SER A 126 13.09 -18.87 7.40
C SER A 126 12.62 -20.22 6.83
N TYR A 127 13.45 -21.27 6.97
CA TYR A 127 13.06 -22.61 6.53
C TYR A 127 11.81 -23.13 7.26
N LEU A 128 11.69 -22.81 8.56
CA LEU A 128 10.56 -23.22 9.39
C LEU A 128 9.24 -22.55 8.94
N GLU A 129 9.26 -21.23 8.71
CA GLU A 129 8.09 -20.51 8.21
C GLU A 129 7.68 -21.00 6.82
N TYR A 130 8.66 -21.20 5.93
CA TYR A 130 8.40 -21.75 4.59
C TYR A 130 7.71 -23.11 4.67
N LYS A 131 8.26 -24.04 5.47
CA LYS A 131 7.69 -25.38 5.61
C LYS A 131 6.26 -25.35 6.17
N LYS A 132 6.00 -24.45 7.14
CA LYS A 132 4.65 -24.25 7.69
C LYS A 132 3.65 -23.85 6.61
N ILE A 133 4.00 -22.87 5.78
CA ILE A 133 3.12 -22.41 4.69
C ILE A 133 2.97 -23.50 3.61
N ALA A 134 4.08 -24.17 3.24
CA ALA A 134 4.05 -25.21 2.22
C ALA A 134 3.13 -26.38 2.60
N GLU A 135 3.05 -26.75 3.88
CA GLU A 135 2.14 -27.79 4.36
C GLU A 135 0.66 -27.44 4.14
N GLU A 136 0.29 -26.16 4.16
CA GLU A 136 -1.09 -25.70 3.89
C GLU A 136 -1.55 -26.03 2.45
N PHE A 137 -0.59 -26.26 1.53
CA PHE A 137 -0.81 -26.55 0.11
C PHE A 137 -0.43 -27.97 -0.29
N LYS A 138 -0.21 -28.88 0.67
CA LYS A 138 0.21 -30.26 0.38
C LYS A 138 -0.78 -31.02 -0.51
N ASP A 139 -2.07 -30.83 -0.25
CA ASP A 139 -3.17 -31.52 -0.95
C ASP A 139 -4.03 -30.56 -1.78
N LYS A 140 -3.50 -29.38 -2.13
CA LYS A 140 -4.23 -28.32 -2.84
C LYS A 140 -3.35 -27.65 -3.88
N ASN A 141 -3.96 -27.21 -4.97
CA ASN A 141 -3.26 -26.34 -5.90
C ASN A 141 -3.03 -24.96 -5.27
N TRP A 142 -1.83 -24.45 -5.48
CA TRP A 142 -1.49 -23.06 -5.23
C TRP A 142 -1.84 -22.22 -6.45
N ILE A 143 -2.74 -21.26 -6.27
CA ILE A 143 -3.23 -20.37 -7.32
C ILE A 143 -2.53 -19.01 -7.15
N LEU A 144 -1.66 -18.65 -8.10
CA LEU A 144 -0.80 -17.46 -8.00
C LEU A 144 -1.62 -16.18 -7.80
N LYS A 145 -2.70 -16.03 -8.58
CA LYS A 145 -3.53 -14.82 -8.57
C LYS A 145 -4.23 -14.61 -7.22
N ASP A 146 -4.74 -15.68 -6.62
CA ASP A 146 -5.46 -15.61 -5.35
C ASP A 146 -4.51 -15.28 -4.20
N GLU A 147 -3.34 -15.92 -4.17
CA GLU A 147 -2.34 -15.66 -3.14
C GLU A 147 -1.68 -14.28 -3.31
N LEU A 148 -1.55 -13.78 -4.54
CA LEU A 148 -1.13 -12.40 -4.81
C LEU A 148 -2.15 -11.40 -4.26
N LEU A 149 -3.44 -11.57 -4.55
CA LEU A 149 -4.50 -10.67 -4.06
C LEU A 149 -4.59 -10.70 -2.53
N LYS A 150 -4.48 -11.88 -1.93
CA LYS A 150 -4.43 -12.06 -0.48
C LYS A 150 -3.23 -11.36 0.14
N TYR A 151 -2.04 -11.50 -0.45
CA TYR A 151 -0.82 -10.81 -0.01
C TYR A 151 -0.96 -9.28 -0.10
N LEU A 152 -1.42 -8.76 -1.24
CA LEU A 152 -1.63 -7.31 -1.42
C LEU A 152 -2.66 -6.74 -0.44
N LYS A 153 -3.77 -7.45 -0.22
CA LYS A 153 -4.78 -7.07 0.77
C LYS A 153 -4.21 -7.06 2.18
N ASN A 154 -3.41 -8.07 2.56
CA ASN A 154 -2.72 -8.11 3.85
C ASN A 154 -1.81 -6.89 4.03
N ASP A 155 -1.04 -6.51 3.01
CA ASP A 155 -0.16 -5.34 3.07
C ASP A 155 -0.94 -4.02 3.27
N ILE A 156 -2.07 -3.85 2.58
CA ILE A 156 -2.94 -2.67 2.74
C ILE A 156 -3.53 -2.62 4.16
N VAL A 157 -4.07 -3.74 4.65
CA VAL A 157 -4.66 -3.83 5.99
C VAL A 157 -3.62 -3.55 7.07
N LEU A 158 -2.42 -4.12 6.94
CA LEU A 158 -1.34 -3.89 7.88
C LEU A 158 -0.89 -2.44 7.91
N LEU A 159 -0.73 -1.81 6.74
CA LEU A 159 -0.38 -0.39 6.68
C LEU A 159 -1.45 0.48 7.35
N TYR A 160 -2.73 0.18 7.13
CA TYR A 160 -3.82 0.87 7.81
C TYR A 160 -3.73 0.70 9.34
N GLN A 161 -3.56 -0.53 9.84
CA GLN A 161 -3.44 -0.80 11.28
C GLN A 161 -2.24 -0.09 11.91
N ILE A 162 -1.10 -0.04 11.20
CA ILE A 162 0.10 0.69 11.62
C ILE A 162 -0.20 2.18 11.77
N ILE A 163 -0.78 2.80 10.75
CA ILE A 163 -1.06 4.24 10.76
C ILE A 163 -2.11 4.59 11.81
N ASP A 164 -3.18 3.79 11.93
CA ASP A 164 -4.23 3.98 12.92
C ASP A 164 -3.67 3.90 14.34
N LYS A 165 -2.89 2.85 14.65
CA LYS A 165 -2.28 2.68 15.96
C LYS A 165 -1.31 3.81 16.30
N PHE A 166 -0.39 4.14 15.38
CA PHE A 166 0.54 5.24 15.56
C PHE A 166 -0.20 6.58 15.79
N SER A 167 -1.25 6.86 15.02
CA SER A 167 -2.00 8.12 15.14
C SER A 167 -2.70 8.23 16.50
N LYS A 168 -3.24 7.12 17.02
CA LYS A 168 -3.84 7.07 18.36
C LYS A 168 -2.82 7.31 19.47
N GLU A 169 -1.66 6.64 19.40
CA GLU A 169 -0.59 6.82 20.37
C GLU A 169 -0.08 8.27 20.39
N ILE A 170 0.11 8.90 19.23
CA ILE A 170 0.51 10.32 19.15
C ILE A 170 -0.56 11.24 19.74
N TYR A 171 -1.84 11.00 19.44
CA TYR A 171 -2.94 11.81 19.99
C TYR A 171 -3.02 11.72 21.52
N GLU A 172 -2.85 10.52 22.08
CA GLU A 172 -2.82 10.32 23.54
C GLU A 172 -1.62 11.05 24.17
N LEU A 173 -0.43 10.97 23.56
CA LEU A 173 0.76 11.68 24.03
C LEU A 173 0.59 13.20 24.04
N GLU A 174 0.07 13.79 22.96
CA GLU A 174 -0.15 15.24 22.86
C GLU A 174 -1.18 15.74 23.90
N ASN A 175 -2.22 14.96 24.18
CA ASN A 175 -3.20 15.32 25.21
C ASN A 175 -2.61 15.24 26.63
N LEU A 176 -1.67 14.33 26.88
CA LEU A 176 -0.98 14.24 28.18
C LEU A 176 -0.04 15.42 28.44
N ILE A 177 0.54 16.00 27.39
CA ILE A 177 1.49 17.13 27.48
C ILE A 177 0.76 18.48 27.64
N SER A 178 -0.55 18.52 27.38
CA SER A 178 -1.37 19.74 27.40
C SER A 178 -1.98 20.08 28.77
N TYR A 179 -1.58 19.38 29.84
CA TYR A 179 -1.95 19.64 31.25
C TYR A 179 -0.72 19.98 32.09
#